data_AF-A0A090ZW06-F1
#
_entry.id   AF-A0A090ZW06-F1
#
_cell.length_a   1.000
_cell.length_b   1.000
_cell.length_c   1.000
_cell.angle_alpha   90.00
_cell.angle_beta   90.00
_cell.angle_gamma   90.00
#
_symmetry.space_group_name_H-M   'P 1'
#
loop_
_entity.id
_entity.type
_entity.pdbx_description
1 polymer ?
#
loop_
_entity_poly.entity_id
_entity_poly.type
_entity_poly.pdbx_seq_one_letter_code
_entity_poly.pdbx_strand_id
1 'polypeptide(L)'
;MAGLIDEWKQSWDEEWERRCKDYKAYYEAIKPSLPMPVRGLKEKIRFHNAKLIRMTSSADRRVEIVIQECFKEKETRLTFLEVKSLCCDADPVRSLCLYEEVYLLETGLFELCLLLESPETGLNEFSIVASGLDIHT
;
A
#
# COMPACT_ATOMS: atom_id res chain seq x y z
N MET A 1 32.98 -12.57 -14.54
CA MET A 1 31.96 -11.56 -14.21
C MET A 1 30.54 -12.04 -14.50
N ALA A 2 30.25 -12.68 -15.64
CA ALA A 2 28.91 -13.22 -15.92
C ALA A 2 28.37 -14.20 -14.85
N GLY A 3 29.15 -15.20 -14.43
CA GLY A 3 28.70 -16.18 -13.43
C GLY A 3 28.35 -15.59 -12.05
N LEU A 4 29.02 -14.52 -11.62
CA LEU A 4 28.69 -13.83 -10.35
C LEU A 4 27.37 -13.05 -10.43
N ILE A 5 27.07 -12.49 -11.60
CA ILE A 5 25.80 -11.79 -11.84
C ILE A 5 24.65 -12.80 -11.88
N ASP A 6 24.86 -13.96 -12.51
CA ASP A 6 23.85 -15.01 -12.61
C ASP A 6 23.56 -15.66 -11.25
N GLU A 7 24.58 -15.94 -10.44
CA GLU A 7 24.43 -16.45 -9.07
C GLU A 7 23.70 -15.43 -8.17
N TRP A 8 24.07 -14.15 -8.23
CA TRP A 8 23.39 -13.10 -7.49
C TRP A 8 21.91 -12.98 -7.89
N LYS A 9 21.64 -13.00 -9.20
CA LYS A 9 20.28 -12.92 -9.73
C LYS A 9 19.43 -14.11 -9.29
N GLN A 10 19.97 -15.33 -9.36
CA GLN A 10 19.26 -16.52 -8.91
C GLN A 10 18.93 -16.43 -7.41
N SER A 11 19.91 -16.06 -6.58
CA SER A 11 19.67 -15.90 -5.14
C SER A 11 18.63 -14.81 -4.84
N TRP A 12 18.62 -13.72 -5.62
CA TRP A 12 17.62 -12.68 -5.52
C TRP A 12 16.23 -13.17 -5.91
N ASP A 13 16.10 -13.87 -7.02
CA ASP A 13 14.83 -14.40 -7.52
C ASP A 13 14.22 -15.41 -6.51
N GLU A 14 15.05 -16.28 -5.92
CA GLU A 14 14.64 -17.24 -4.88
C GLU A 14 14.14 -16.54 -3.60
N GLU A 15 14.87 -15.53 -3.12
CA GLU A 15 14.46 -14.76 -1.93
C GLU A 15 13.19 -13.96 -2.20
N TRP A 16 13.08 -13.33 -3.37
CA TRP A 16 11.89 -12.58 -3.76
C TRP A 16 10.65 -13.49 -3.84
N GLU A 17 10.77 -14.65 -4.47
CA GLU A 17 9.68 -15.62 -4.55
C GLU A 17 9.25 -16.10 -3.15
N ARG A 18 10.22 -16.38 -2.28
CA ARG A 18 9.96 -16.76 -0.88
C ARG A 18 9.20 -15.67 -0.15
N ARG A 19 9.65 -14.41 -0.22
CA ARG A 19 8.99 -13.26 0.41
C ARG A 19 7.56 -13.07 -0.08
N CYS A 20 7.33 -13.20 -1.38
CA CYS A 20 6.00 -13.11 -1.98
C CYS A 20 5.07 -14.22 -1.45
N LYS A 21 5.58 -15.46 -1.32
CA LYS A 21 4.83 -16.58 -0.75
C LYS A 21 4.51 -16.35 0.72
N ASP A 22 5.49 -15.94 1.51
CA ASP A 22 5.35 -15.68 2.95
C ASP A 22 4.31 -14.58 3.20
N TYR A 23 4.41 -13.45 2.50
CA TYR A 23 3.43 -12.36 2.62
C TYR A 23 2.04 -12.78 2.14
N LYS A 24 1.92 -13.52 1.03
CA LYS A 24 0.63 -14.03 0.56
C LYS A 24 -0.02 -14.96 1.59
N ALA A 25 0.75 -15.88 2.17
CA ALA A 25 0.24 -16.77 3.21
C ALA A 25 -0.21 -16.01 4.45
N TYR A 26 0.57 -15.01 4.88
CA TYR A 26 0.20 -14.11 5.97
C TYR A 26 -1.10 -13.36 5.66
N TYR A 27 -1.22 -12.71 4.49
CA TYR A 27 -2.39 -11.93 4.12
C TYR A 27 -3.66 -12.79 4.12
N GLU A 28 -3.62 -13.99 3.53
CA GLU A 28 -4.76 -14.91 3.54
C GLU A 28 -5.15 -15.34 4.97
N ALA A 29 -4.18 -15.49 5.88
CA ALA A 29 -4.47 -15.81 7.28
C ALA A 29 -5.17 -14.66 8.03
N ILE A 30 -4.82 -13.40 7.76
CA ILE A 30 -5.44 -12.24 8.42
C ILE A 30 -6.72 -11.75 7.75
N LYS A 31 -6.94 -12.09 6.48
CA LYS A 31 -8.07 -11.61 5.66
C LYS A 31 -9.45 -11.77 6.34
N PRO A 32 -9.78 -12.89 7.02
CA PRO A 32 -11.06 -13.03 7.71
C PRO A 32 -11.26 -12.09 8.91
N SER A 33 -10.18 -11.51 9.43
CA SER A 33 -10.16 -10.62 10.60
C SER A 33 -10.08 -9.13 10.24
N LEU A 34 -9.71 -8.81 8.99
CA LEU A 34 -9.67 -7.42 8.51
C LEU A 34 -11.08 -6.81 8.44
N PRO A 35 -11.22 -5.47 8.54
CA PRO A 35 -12.48 -4.80 8.26
C PRO A 35 -12.97 -5.06 6.83
N MET A 36 -14.29 -5.19 6.63
CA MET A 36 -14.90 -5.53 5.34
C MET A 36 -14.41 -4.68 4.14
N PRO A 37 -14.26 -3.34 4.27
CA PRO A 37 -13.72 -2.52 3.18
C PRO A 37 -12.28 -2.86 2.81
N VAL A 38 -11.47 -3.26 3.78
CA VAL A 38 -10.04 -3.59 3.61
C VAL A 38 -9.85 -4.97 2.98
N ARG A 39 -10.73 -5.95 3.29
CA ARG A 39 -10.64 -7.31 2.71
C ARG A 39 -10.65 -7.35 1.19
N GLY A 40 -11.32 -6.37 0.58
CA GLY A 40 -11.50 -6.25 -0.86
C GLY A 40 -10.59 -5.23 -1.52
N LEU A 41 -9.61 -4.67 -0.80
CA LEU A 41 -8.81 -3.54 -1.27
C LEU A 41 -8.05 -3.90 -2.55
N LYS A 42 -7.36 -5.05 -2.55
CA LYS A 42 -6.56 -5.54 -3.68
C LYS A 42 -7.42 -5.99 -4.87
N GLU A 43 -8.65 -6.42 -4.63
CA GLU A 43 -9.59 -6.80 -5.69
C GLU A 43 -10.30 -5.60 -6.33
N LYS A 44 -10.53 -4.53 -5.56
CA LYS A 44 -11.22 -3.31 -6.03
C LYS A 44 -10.29 -2.30 -6.67
N ILE A 45 -9.03 -2.30 -6.26
CA ILE A 45 -8.07 -1.23 -6.57
C ILE A 45 -6.77 -1.85 -7.05
N ARG A 46 -6.31 -1.42 -8.22
CA ARG A 46 -4.98 -1.75 -8.70
C ARG A 46 -3.99 -0.68 -8.23
N PHE A 47 -3.32 -0.93 -7.11
CA PHE A 47 -2.30 -0.02 -6.58
C PHE A 47 -1.05 0.05 -7.47
N HIS A 48 -0.60 -1.07 -8.03
CA HIS A 48 0.60 -1.07 -8.86
C HIS A 48 0.47 -0.09 -10.05
N ASN A 49 1.36 0.90 -10.10
CA ASN A 49 1.38 2.05 -11.01
C ASN A 49 0.23 3.04 -10.85
N ALA A 50 -0.57 2.95 -9.79
CA ALA A 50 -1.51 4.01 -9.45
C ALA A 50 -0.76 5.24 -8.96
N LYS A 51 -1.21 6.42 -9.37
CA LYS A 51 -0.59 7.68 -8.95
C LYS A 51 -1.36 8.26 -7.78
N LEU A 52 -0.66 8.65 -6.72
CA LEU A 52 -1.27 9.39 -5.62
C LEU A 52 -1.44 10.86 -6.05
N ILE A 53 -2.69 11.30 -6.17
CA ILE A 53 -3.05 12.62 -6.73
C ILE A 53 -3.25 13.64 -5.62
N ARG A 54 -3.82 13.21 -4.49
CA ARG A 54 -4.12 14.10 -3.38
C ARG A 54 -4.05 13.32 -2.07
N MET A 55 -3.56 13.98 -1.04
CA MET A 55 -3.69 13.56 0.34
C MET A 55 -4.20 14.73 1.16
N THR A 56 -5.24 14.52 1.95
CA THR A 56 -5.76 15.53 2.88
C THR A 56 -6.02 14.89 4.23
N SER A 57 -5.47 15.51 5.28
CA SER A 57 -5.76 15.15 6.66
C SER A 57 -6.73 16.15 7.25
N SER A 58 -7.69 15.69 8.04
CA SER A 58 -8.65 16.54 8.75
C SER A 58 -8.51 16.40 10.27
N ALA A 59 -9.00 17.39 11.00
CA ALA A 59 -8.86 17.46 12.46
C ALA A 59 -9.57 16.31 13.21
N ASP A 60 -10.53 15.64 12.56
CA ASP A 60 -11.32 14.52 13.09
C ASP A 60 -10.66 13.15 12.85
N ARG A 61 -9.32 13.11 12.77
CA ARG A 61 -8.52 11.87 12.57
C ARG A 61 -8.94 11.10 11.32
N ARG A 62 -9.28 11.81 10.26
CA ARG A 62 -9.48 11.22 8.93
C ARG A 62 -8.35 11.63 8.02
N VAL A 63 -7.94 10.68 7.20
CA VAL A 63 -6.99 10.92 6.12
C VAL A 63 -7.64 10.41 4.85
N GLU A 64 -7.82 11.30 3.90
CA GLU A 64 -8.27 10.97 2.56
C GLU A 64 -7.04 10.91 1.65
N ILE A 65 -6.88 9.79 0.92
CA ILE A 65 -5.98 9.69 -0.22
C ILE A 65 -6.80 9.48 -1.48
N VAL A 66 -6.42 10.18 -2.55
CA VAL A 66 -7.00 10.02 -3.88
C VAL A 66 -5.92 9.45 -4.78
N ILE A 67 -6.22 8.30 -5.38
CA ILE A 67 -5.34 7.61 -6.30
C ILE A 67 -5.98 7.54 -7.69
N GLN A 68 -5.17 7.71 -8.71
CA GLN A 68 -5.55 7.48 -10.10
C GLN A 68 -4.96 6.15 -10.54
N GLU A 69 -5.80 5.14 -10.76
CA GLU A 69 -5.36 3.82 -11.19
C GLU A 69 -4.79 3.87 -12.62
N CYS A 70 -3.73 3.09 -12.86
CA CYS A 70 -3.14 2.98 -14.18
C CYS A 70 -4.18 2.47 -15.19
N PHE A 71 -4.27 3.13 -16.36
CA PHE A 71 -5.24 2.83 -17.43
C PHE A 71 -6.72 3.10 -17.11
N LYS A 72 -7.04 3.77 -15.99
CA LYS A 72 -8.38 4.28 -15.72
C LYS A 72 -8.36 5.80 -15.67
N GLU A 73 -9.39 6.42 -16.25
CA GLU A 73 -9.61 7.87 -16.09
C GLU A 73 -10.20 8.22 -14.72
N LYS A 74 -10.75 7.23 -14.00
CA LYS A 74 -11.41 7.44 -12.71
C LYS A 74 -10.42 7.46 -11.55
N GLU A 75 -10.66 8.40 -10.64
CA GLU A 75 -9.98 8.48 -9.35
C GLU A 75 -10.70 7.62 -8.32
N THR A 76 -9.94 6.85 -7.54
CA THR A 76 -10.46 6.18 -6.36
C THR A 76 -10.05 6.97 -5.13
N ARG A 77 -11.02 7.27 -4.28
CA ARG A 77 -10.84 7.94 -3.00
C ARG A 77 -10.91 6.93 -1.87
N LEU A 78 -9.89 6.93 -1.03
CA LEU A 78 -9.76 6.11 0.16
C LEU A 78 -9.77 7.01 1.38
N THR A 79 -10.78 6.87 2.22
CA THR A 79 -10.92 7.66 3.44
C THR A 79 -10.67 6.78 4.64
N PHE A 80 -9.50 6.92 5.25
CA PHE A 80 -9.13 6.24 6.47
C PHE A 80 -9.78 6.94 7.66
N LEU A 81 -10.38 6.16 8.55
CA LEU A 81 -11.13 6.63 9.71
C LEU A 81 -10.40 6.26 11.00
N GLU A 82 -10.51 7.12 12.01
CA GLU A 82 -9.88 6.92 13.32
C GLU A 82 -8.37 6.66 13.23
N VAL A 83 -7.70 7.42 12.36
CA VAL A 83 -6.26 7.29 12.07
C VAL A 83 -5.44 7.47 13.35
N LYS A 84 -4.57 6.50 13.63
CA LYS A 84 -3.69 6.47 14.82
C LYS A 84 -2.29 6.98 14.49
N SER A 85 -1.78 6.62 13.33
CA SER A 85 -0.49 7.10 12.84
C SER A 85 -0.51 7.21 11.32
N LEU A 86 0.29 8.15 10.84
CA LEU A 86 0.60 8.38 9.44
C LEU A 86 2.11 8.60 9.37
N CYS A 87 2.83 7.72 8.69
CA CYS A 87 4.25 7.83 8.44
C CYS A 87 4.47 8.10 6.96
N CYS A 88 5.22 9.15 6.64
CA CYS A 88 5.56 9.48 5.27
C CYS A 88 6.86 10.28 5.24
N ASP A 89 7.89 9.73 4.59
CA ASP A 89 9.23 10.34 4.59
C ASP A 89 9.32 11.62 3.75
N ALA A 90 8.44 11.75 2.76
CA ALA A 90 8.33 12.91 1.87
C ALA A 90 6.85 13.17 1.54
N ASP A 91 6.52 14.26 0.84
CA ASP A 91 5.16 14.43 0.31
C ASP A 91 4.84 13.28 -0.68
N PRO A 92 3.84 12.42 -0.40
CA PRO A 92 3.56 11.28 -1.26
C PRO A 92 2.83 11.69 -2.54
N VAL A 93 2.35 12.93 -2.64
CA VAL A 93 1.61 13.43 -3.80
C VAL A 93 2.50 13.41 -5.05
N ARG A 94 1.92 12.97 -6.17
CA ARG A 94 2.54 12.68 -7.48
C ARG A 94 3.37 11.39 -7.53
N SER A 95 3.53 10.67 -6.43
CA SER A 95 4.26 9.40 -6.43
C SER A 95 3.45 8.27 -7.08
N LEU A 96 4.16 7.32 -7.67
CA LEU A 96 3.60 6.06 -8.17
C LEU A 96 3.63 5.02 -7.05
N CYS A 97 2.53 4.31 -6.87
CA CYS A 97 2.47 3.16 -5.98
C CYS A 97 3.10 1.95 -6.67
N LEU A 98 4.23 1.46 -6.14
CA LEU A 98 4.92 0.29 -6.66
C LEU A 98 4.42 -1.00 -6.01
N TYR A 99 4.13 -0.95 -4.72
CA TYR A 99 3.70 -2.10 -3.95
C TYR A 99 2.80 -1.70 -2.78
N GLU A 100 1.88 -2.58 -2.41
CA GLU A 100 0.98 -2.40 -1.27
C GLU A 100 0.96 -3.63 -0.35
N GLU A 101 1.07 -3.37 0.95
CA GLU A 101 0.94 -4.36 2.00
C GLU A 101 -0.11 -3.94 3.02
N VAL A 102 -0.82 -4.92 3.57
CA VAL A 102 -1.81 -4.71 4.62
C VAL A 102 -1.46 -5.61 5.79
N TYR A 103 -1.36 -5.01 6.96
CA TYR A 103 -1.08 -5.71 8.21
C TYR A 103 -2.26 -5.56 9.17
N LEU A 104 -2.57 -6.62 9.91
CA LEU A 104 -3.49 -6.57 11.03
C LEU A 104 -2.66 -6.39 12.31
N LEU A 105 -2.86 -5.27 13.01
CA LEU A 105 -2.15 -4.98 14.25
C LEU A 105 -2.89 -5.56 15.46
N GLU A 106 -4.20 -5.36 15.49
CA GLU A 106 -5.13 -5.94 16.47
C GLU A 106 -6.55 -5.97 15.87
N THR A 107 -7.51 -6.56 16.58
CA THR A 107 -8.89 -6.68 16.08
C THR A 107 -9.47 -5.31 15.71
N GLY A 108 -9.76 -5.11 14.42
CA GLY A 108 -10.32 -3.86 13.91
C GLY A 108 -9.29 -2.73 13.72
N LEU A 109 -8.00 -2.97 13.91
CA LEU A 109 -6.91 -2.03 13.63
C LEU A 109 -5.96 -2.62 12.59
N PHE A 110 -5.74 -1.88 11.51
CA PHE A 110 -4.89 -2.31 10.41
C PHE A 110 -3.91 -1.22 10.01
N GLU A 111 -2.84 -1.64 9.35
CA GLU A 111 -1.88 -0.77 8.69
C GLU A 111 -1.92 -1.03 7.18
N LEU A 112 -1.96 0.03 6.38
CA LEU A 112 -1.65 -0.03 4.95
C LEU A 112 -0.26 0.57 4.75
N CYS A 113 0.65 -0.21 4.17
CA CYS A 113 1.96 0.23 3.74
C CYS A 113 2.01 0.31 2.23
N LEU A 114 2.55 1.40 1.70
CA LEU A 114 2.79 1.60 0.27
C LEU A 114 4.27 1.88 0.05
N LEU A 115 4.87 1.16 -0.90
CA LEU A 115 6.15 1.54 -1.47
C LEU A 115 5.87 2.51 -2.63
N LEU A 116 6.39 3.73 -2.52
CA LEU A 116 6.15 4.80 -3.47
C LEU A 116 7.42 5.16 -4.24
N GLU A 117 7.27 5.45 -5.52
CA GLU A 117 8.29 6.11 -6.34
C GLU A 117 7.89 7.57 -6.56
N SER A 118 8.58 8.47 -5.84
CA SER A 118 8.46 9.91 -6.00
C SER A 118 9.40 10.43 -7.08
N PRO A 119 8.95 11.34 -7.96
CA PRO A 119 9.82 12.00 -8.92
C PRO A 119 10.96 12.81 -8.27
N GLU A 120 10.78 13.26 -7.03
CA GLU A 120 11.68 14.23 -6.37
C GLU A 120 12.65 13.56 -5.40
N THR A 121 12.19 12.52 -4.69
CA THR A 121 12.96 11.85 -3.63
C THR A 121 13.28 10.39 -3.92
N GLY A 122 12.79 9.82 -5.04
CA GLY A 122 13.00 8.42 -5.39
C GLY A 122 12.08 7.47 -4.61
N LEU A 123 12.62 6.35 -4.13
CA LEU A 123 11.85 5.36 -3.37
C LEU A 123 11.59 5.86 -1.94
N ASN A 124 10.33 5.81 -1.50
CA ASN A 124 9.93 6.18 -0.14
C ASN A 124 8.83 5.26 0.36
N GLU A 125 8.72 5.13 1.68
CA GLU A 125 7.65 4.40 2.33
C GLU A 125 6.56 5.35 2.82
N PHE A 126 5.32 4.91 2.64
CA PHE A 126 4.13 5.53 3.21
C PHE A 126 3.43 4.47 4.04
N SER A 127 3.06 4.78 5.28
CA SER A 127 2.21 3.90 6.07
C SER A 127 1.13 4.66 6.82
N ILE A 128 -0.05 4.02 6.94
CA ILE A 128 -1.18 4.58 7.67
C ILE A 128 -1.84 3.49 8.53
N VAL A 129 -1.99 3.78 9.82
CA VAL A 129 -2.68 2.92 10.78
C VAL A 129 -4.06 3.49 11.08
N ALA A 130 -5.11 2.69 10.87
CA ALA A 130 -6.49 3.13 10.99
C ALA A 130 -7.42 2.00 11.47
N SER A 131 -8.58 2.38 11.98
CA SER A 131 -9.62 1.41 12.40
C SER A 131 -10.77 1.28 11.40
N GLY A 132 -10.84 2.16 10.40
CA GLY A 132 -11.86 2.12 9.35
C GLY A 132 -11.33 2.62 8.02
N LEU A 133 -12.06 2.25 6.96
CA LEU A 133 -11.77 2.66 5.59
C LEU A 133 -13.07 2.75 4.81
N ASP A 134 -13.30 3.87 4.15
CA ASP A 134 -14.33 4.03 3.12
C ASP A 134 -13.69 4.17 1.74
N ILE A 135 -14.30 3.53 0.73
CA ILE A 135 -13.80 3.51 -0.65
C ILE A 135 -14.88 4.11 -1.56
N HIS A 136 -14.52 5.14 -2.33
CA HIS A 136 -15.39 5.78 -3.32
C HIS A 136 -14.69 5.81 -4.69
N THR A 137 -15.39 5.40 -5.75
CA THR A 137 -14.87 5.25 -7.13
C THR A 137 -15.73 6.00 -8.14
#